data_AF-A0A8B3PS78-F1
#
_entry.id   AF-A0A8B3PS78-F1
#
_cell.length_a   1.000
_cell.length_b   1.000
_cell.length_c   1.000
_cell.angle_alpha   90.00
_cell.angle_beta   90.00
_cell.angle_gamma   90.00
#
_symmetry.space_group_name_H-M   'P 1'
#
loop_
_entity.id
_entity.type
_entity.pdbx_description
1 polymer ?
#
loop_
_entity_poly.entity_id
_entity_poly.type
_entity_poly.pdbx_seq_one_letter_code
_entity_poly.pdbx_strand_id
1 'polypeptide(L)'
;MKPTEVDWHVNYLLTDLVFCKQSVYIYRCIKSFKNKALSDLFQTGNTGKIDAKIYKRILVRLDRLEASEKPEEMNLPGFDFHPLKGFDPIRYTVHVNGPWCITFEFDGKDAARVDFEQYH
;
A
#
# COMPACT_ATOMS: atom_id res chain seq x y z
N MET A 1 58.79 -25.73 -14.57
CA MET A 1 58.36 -24.39 -14.12
C MET A 1 57.27 -23.93 -15.07
N LYS A 2 56.00 -24.00 -14.63
CA LYS A 2 54.79 -23.62 -15.36
C LYS A 2 53.93 -22.78 -14.40
N PRO A 3 53.18 -21.77 -14.87
CA PRO A 3 52.54 -20.78 -14.01
C PRO A 3 51.33 -21.36 -13.26
N THR A 4 51.13 -20.85 -12.04
CA THR A 4 50.06 -21.15 -11.10
C THR A 4 48.70 -20.69 -11.61
N GLU A 5 47.75 -21.63 -11.73
CA GLU A 5 46.32 -21.35 -11.94
C GLU A 5 45.73 -20.65 -10.70
N VAL A 6 45.04 -19.54 -10.93
CA VAL A 6 44.26 -18.82 -9.92
C VAL A 6 42.90 -19.50 -9.75
N ASP A 7 42.67 -19.97 -8.53
CA ASP A 7 41.49 -20.66 -8.05
C ASP A 7 40.38 -19.66 -7.67
N TRP A 8 39.22 -19.72 -8.32
CA TRP A 8 38.06 -18.85 -8.07
C TRP A 8 37.01 -19.51 -7.16
N HIS A 9 37.43 -20.00 -5.99
CA HIS A 9 36.48 -20.37 -4.94
C HIS A 9 35.83 -19.12 -4.33
N VAL A 10 34.71 -18.69 -4.93
CA VAL A 10 33.77 -17.76 -4.30
C VAL A 10 33.01 -18.56 -3.23
N ASN A 11 33.52 -18.57 -2.01
CA ASN A 11 32.84 -19.18 -0.87
C ASN A 11 31.68 -18.29 -0.43
N TYR A 12 30.49 -18.80 -0.76
CA TYR A 12 29.17 -18.35 -0.40
C TYR A 12 28.94 -18.55 1.10
N LEU A 13 29.05 -17.47 1.89
CA LEU A 13 28.61 -17.46 3.29
C LEU A 13 27.91 -16.14 3.60
N LEU A 14 26.63 -16.07 3.21
CA LEU A 14 25.62 -15.24 3.87
C LEU A 14 24.51 -16.20 4.34
N THR A 15 24.83 -16.95 5.39
CA THR A 15 23.83 -17.52 6.29
C THR A 15 23.21 -16.37 7.06
N ASP A 16 21.96 -16.01 6.74
CA ASP A 16 20.85 -16.00 7.71
C ASP A 16 19.55 -15.49 7.05
N LEU A 17 18.59 -16.41 6.91
CA LEU A 17 17.14 -16.18 6.77
C LEU A 17 16.63 -15.26 5.63
N VAL A 18 16.80 -15.69 4.38
CA VAL A 18 15.80 -15.39 3.32
C VAL A 18 15.19 -16.68 2.80
N PHE A 19 14.53 -17.41 3.70
CA PHE A 19 13.54 -18.42 3.34
C PHE A 19 12.15 -17.77 3.39
N CYS A 20 11.87 -16.85 2.49
CA CYS A 20 10.50 -16.50 2.14
C CYS A 20 10.33 -16.61 0.63
N LYS A 21 10.02 -17.84 0.21
CA LYS A 21 9.37 -18.24 -1.03
C LYS A 21 9.47 -17.24 -2.19
N GLN A 22 10.39 -17.53 -3.10
CA GLN A 22 10.23 -17.27 -4.52
C GLN A 22 8.98 -18.00 -5.03
N SER A 23 7.78 -17.49 -4.76
CA SER A 23 6.55 -17.89 -5.43
C SER A 23 5.57 -16.73 -5.31
N VAL A 24 5.43 -15.98 -6.40
CA VAL A 24 4.45 -14.90 -6.61
C VAL A 24 4.85 -13.53 -6.02
N TYR A 25 5.87 -12.89 -6.60
CA TYR A 25 5.97 -11.41 -6.56
C TYR A 25 4.88 -10.82 -7.46
N ILE A 26 3.62 -10.87 -7.04
CA ILE A 26 2.62 -9.92 -7.55
C ILE A 26 2.94 -8.62 -6.83
N TYR A 27 3.46 -7.63 -7.56
CA TYR A 27 3.46 -6.25 -7.11
C TYR A 27 1.98 -5.85 -6.94
N ARG A 28 1.43 -6.09 -5.74
CA ARG A 28 0.10 -5.61 -5.37
C ARG A 28 0.22 -4.09 -5.36
N CYS A 29 -0.62 -3.44 -6.16
CA CYS A 29 -0.58 -2.00 -6.33
C CYS A 29 -2.02 -1.50 -6.33
N ILE A 30 -2.26 -0.36 -5.69
CA ILE A 30 -3.54 0.35 -5.80
C ILE A 30 -3.77 0.69 -7.28
N LYS A 31 -4.85 0.15 -7.86
CA LYS A 31 -5.12 0.19 -9.30
C LYS A 31 -5.35 1.60 -9.82
N SER A 32 -6.00 2.46 -9.04
CA SER A 32 -6.30 3.83 -9.45
C SER A 32 -6.62 4.76 -8.29
N PHE A 33 -6.32 6.03 -8.49
CA PHE A 33 -6.65 7.13 -7.58
C PHE A 33 -7.62 8.10 -8.26
N LYS A 34 -8.64 8.56 -7.52
CA LYS A 34 -9.44 9.73 -7.86
C LYS A 34 -8.73 11.03 -7.44
N ASN A 35 -8.05 10.99 -6.31
CA ASN A 35 -7.32 12.14 -5.77
C ASN A 35 -5.87 12.15 -6.24
N LYS A 36 -5.50 13.13 -7.07
CA LYS A 36 -4.12 13.27 -7.55
C LYS A 36 -3.12 13.50 -6.42
N ALA A 37 -3.45 14.32 -5.41
CA ALA A 37 -2.53 14.60 -4.32
C ALA A 37 -2.23 13.36 -3.47
N LEU A 38 -3.25 12.51 -3.28
CA LEU A 38 -3.08 11.23 -2.61
C LEU A 38 -2.20 10.28 -3.43
N SER A 39 -2.40 10.21 -4.75
CA SER A 39 -1.55 9.44 -5.66
C SER A 39 -0.10 9.92 -5.61
N ASP A 40 0.13 11.24 -5.64
CA ASP A 40 1.46 11.83 -5.57
C ASP A 40 2.15 11.46 -4.24
N LEU A 41 1.41 11.57 -3.12
CA LEU A 41 1.89 11.20 -1.80
C LEU A 41 2.23 9.70 -1.71
N PHE A 42 1.40 8.83 -2.27
CA PHE A 42 1.64 7.38 -2.30
C PHE A 42 2.91 7.03 -3.08
N GLN A 43 3.08 7.60 -4.27
CA GLN A 43 4.18 7.24 -5.17
C GLN A 43 5.53 7.83 -4.76
N THR A 44 5.51 9.05 -4.20
CA THR A 44 6.75 9.81 -3.96
C THR A 44 7.04 10.04 -2.47
N GLY A 45 6.10 9.69 -1.59
CA GLY A 45 6.15 10.02 -0.17
C GLY A 45 5.90 11.50 0.13
N ASN A 46 5.55 12.33 -0.87
CA ASN A 46 5.35 13.76 -0.67
C ASN A 46 4.31 14.37 -1.62
N THR A 47 3.73 15.50 -1.21
CA THR A 47 2.89 16.35 -2.06
C THR A 47 2.90 17.79 -1.51
N GLY A 48 2.53 18.79 -2.31
CA GLY A 48 2.34 20.16 -1.83
C GLY A 48 0.90 20.45 -1.37
N LYS A 49 -0.01 19.47 -1.51
CA LYS A 49 -1.46 19.69 -1.47
C LYS A 49 -2.16 19.09 -0.24
N ILE A 50 -1.43 18.37 0.59
CA ILE A 50 -1.91 17.76 1.83
C ILE A 50 -0.98 18.24 2.95
N ASP A 51 -1.49 18.48 4.15
CA ASP A 51 -0.66 18.86 5.29
C ASP A 51 0.32 17.72 5.64
N ALA A 52 1.62 18.01 5.64
CA ALA A 52 2.67 17.05 5.98
C ALA A 52 2.46 16.37 7.35
N LYS A 53 1.79 17.04 8.29
CA LYS A 53 1.47 16.49 9.63
C LYS A 53 0.61 15.23 9.58
N ILE A 54 -0.17 15.03 8.50
CA ILE A 54 -1.06 13.86 8.38
C ILE A 54 -0.49 12.75 7.47
N TYR A 55 0.67 12.95 6.84
CA TYR A 55 1.25 11.99 5.89
C TYR A 55 1.40 10.60 6.47
N LYS A 56 2.01 10.49 7.65
CA LYS A 56 2.22 9.18 8.29
C LYS A 56 0.91 8.41 8.47
N ARG A 57 -0.19 9.10 8.81
CA ARG A 57 -1.49 8.45 9.00
C ARG A 57 -2.08 7.97 7.68
N ILE A 58 -1.95 8.77 6.62
CA ILE A 58 -2.38 8.43 5.26
C ILE A 58 -1.60 7.23 4.75
N LEU A 59 -0.26 7.30 4.78
CA LEU A 59 0.61 6.26 4.24
C LEU A 59 0.37 4.91 4.91
N VAL A 60 0.22 4.85 6.24
CA VAL A 60 -0.13 3.59 6.94
C VAL A 60 -1.42 2.93 6.41
N ARG A 61 -2.40 3.73 6.00
CA ARG A 61 -3.66 3.21 5.44
C ARG A 61 -3.48 2.77 3.99
N LEU A 62 -2.71 3.52 3.20
CA LEU A 62 -2.41 3.14 1.82
C LEU A 62 -1.55 1.89 1.75
N ASP A 63 -0.54 1.74 2.61
CA ASP A 63 0.29 0.54 2.74
C ASP A 63 -0.57 -0.68 3.08
N ARG A 64 -1.51 -0.52 4.04
CA ARG A 64 -2.44 -1.60 4.39
C ARG A 64 -3.40 -1.91 3.24
N LEU A 65 -3.90 -0.89 2.55
CA LEU A 65 -4.83 -1.04 1.43
C LEU A 65 -4.16 -1.74 0.24
N GLU A 66 -2.92 -1.38 -0.07
CA GLU A 66 -2.11 -2.04 -1.11
C GLU A 66 -1.90 -3.53 -0.80
N ALA A 67 -1.70 -3.89 0.47
CA ALA A 67 -1.53 -5.28 0.89
C ALA A 67 -2.83 -6.09 1.00
N SER A 68 -4.00 -5.48 0.85
CA SER A 68 -5.29 -6.13 1.09
C SER A 68 -5.88 -6.75 -0.19
N GLU A 69 -6.45 -7.95 -0.12
CA GLU A 69 -7.14 -8.59 -1.27
C GLU A 69 -8.64 -8.36 -1.30
N LYS A 70 -9.20 -7.87 -0.20
CA LYS A 70 -10.63 -7.63 0.00
C LYS A 70 -10.84 -6.51 1.01
N PRO A 71 -11.96 -5.78 0.94
CA PRO A 71 -12.17 -4.60 1.77
C PRO A 71 -12.20 -4.90 3.27
N GLU A 72 -12.67 -6.08 3.70
CA GLU A 72 -12.76 -6.45 5.12
C GLU A 72 -11.39 -6.52 5.82
N GLU A 73 -10.29 -6.66 5.06
CA GLU A 73 -8.93 -6.66 5.60
C GLU A 73 -8.46 -5.28 6.09
N MET A 74 -9.23 -4.23 5.75
CA MET A 74 -9.07 -2.87 6.26
C MET A 74 -9.78 -2.64 7.60
N ASN A 75 -10.52 -3.62 8.12
CA ASN A 75 -11.21 -3.53 9.41
C ASN A 75 -10.23 -3.68 10.60
N LEU A 76 -9.34 -2.70 10.74
CA LEU A 76 -8.36 -2.63 11.80
C LEU A 76 -8.77 -1.61 12.89
N PRO A 77 -8.35 -1.81 14.15
CA PRO A 77 -8.56 -0.82 15.21
C PRO A 77 -8.05 0.57 14.81
N GLY A 78 -8.90 1.58 14.97
CA GLY A 78 -8.58 2.98 14.65
C GLY A 78 -8.61 3.34 13.15
N PHE A 79 -9.05 2.42 12.29
CA PHE A 79 -9.36 2.74 10.89
C PHE A 79 -10.84 3.11 10.70
N ASP A 80 -11.70 2.80 11.67
CA ASP A 80 -13.15 3.05 11.62
C ASP A 80 -13.77 2.61 10.28
N PHE A 81 -13.37 1.43 9.83
CA PHE A 81 -13.76 0.87 8.55
C PHE A 81 -15.27 0.63 8.47
N HIS A 82 -15.90 1.11 7.40
CA HIS A 82 -17.29 0.79 7.09
C HIS A 82 -17.62 0.96 5.60
N PRO A 83 -18.63 0.25 5.08
CA PRO A 83 -19.15 0.48 3.74
C PRO A 83 -19.99 1.77 3.68
N LEU A 84 -19.89 2.48 2.56
CA LEU A 84 -20.71 3.64 2.23
C LEU A 84 -22.03 3.19 1.62
N LYS A 85 -23.14 3.83 2.02
CA LYS A 85 -24.47 3.55 1.49
C LYS A 85 -24.70 4.26 0.16
N GLY A 86 -25.46 3.64 -0.74
CA GLY A 86 -25.91 4.25 -1.99
C GLY A 86 -24.90 4.24 -3.13
N PHE A 87 -23.80 3.49 -3.02
CA PHE A 87 -22.82 3.29 -4.10
C PHE A 87 -22.94 1.89 -4.69
N ASP A 88 -22.89 1.82 -6.03
CA ASP A 88 -22.73 0.59 -6.81
C ASP A 88 -21.62 0.82 -7.86
N PRO A 89 -20.46 0.12 -7.78
CA PRO A 89 -20.10 -0.86 -6.76
C PRO A 89 -19.95 -0.21 -5.37
N ILE A 90 -20.04 -1.05 -4.33
CA ILE A 90 -19.89 -0.61 -2.94
C ILE A 90 -18.54 0.08 -2.75
N ARG A 91 -18.58 1.29 -2.18
CA ARG A 91 -17.40 1.99 -1.67
C ARG A 91 -17.26 1.78 -0.17
N TYR A 92 -16.03 1.86 0.31
CA TYR A 92 -15.64 1.72 1.69
C TYR A 92 -14.89 2.97 2.13
N THR A 93 -14.84 3.18 3.43
CA THR A 93 -14.10 4.29 4.03
C THR A 93 -13.25 3.80 5.17
N VAL A 94 -12.09 4.44 5.35
CA VAL A 94 -11.29 4.38 6.57
C VAL A 94 -10.94 5.79 7.03
N HIS A 95 -11.17 6.06 8.30
CA HIS A 95 -10.92 7.36 8.94
C HIS A 95 -9.43 7.65 9.02
N VAL A 96 -9.00 8.90 8.77
CA VAL A 96 -7.60 9.37 8.89
C VAL A 96 -7.41 10.32 10.07
N ASN A 97 -8.09 11.46 10.05
CA ASN A 97 -7.97 12.51 11.05
C ASN A 97 -9.11 13.53 10.96
N GLY A 98 -9.80 13.81 12.07
CA GLY A 98 -10.91 14.77 12.06
C GLY A 98 -12.00 14.36 11.05
N PRO A 99 -12.34 15.19 10.06
CA PRO A 99 -13.31 14.82 9.02
C PRO A 99 -12.71 14.03 7.86
N TRP A 100 -11.38 13.89 7.81
CA TRP A 100 -10.69 13.32 6.67
C TRP A 100 -10.70 11.79 6.68
N CYS A 101 -11.10 11.23 5.55
CA CYS A 101 -11.19 9.79 5.31
C CYS A 101 -10.51 9.44 3.98
N ILE A 102 -10.05 8.19 3.87
CA ILE A 102 -9.70 7.57 2.58
C ILE A 102 -10.90 6.71 2.17
N THR A 103 -11.43 6.97 0.98
CA THR A 103 -12.52 6.15 0.43
C THR A 103 -12.05 5.41 -0.80
N PHE A 104 -12.52 4.18 -0.96
CA PHE A 104 -12.07 3.28 -2.01
C PHE A 104 -13.13 2.25 -2.32
N GLU A 105 -12.83 1.40 -3.26
CA GLU A 105 -13.63 0.24 -3.65
C GLU A 105 -12.66 -0.83 -4.13
N PHE A 106 -13.18 -2.03 -4.38
CA PHE A 106 -12.39 -3.14 -4.89
C PHE A 106 -12.88 -3.53 -6.29
N ASP A 107 -11.94 -3.64 -7.22
CA ASP A 107 -12.14 -4.21 -8.55
C ASP A 107 -11.41 -5.55 -8.59
N GLY A 108 -12.16 -6.64 -8.38
CA GLY A 108 -11.57 -7.95 -8.11
C GLY A 108 -10.82 -7.97 -6.79
N LYS A 109 -9.49 -8.13 -6.84
CA LYS A 109 -8.61 -8.19 -5.66
C LYS A 109 -7.84 -6.90 -5.39
N ASP A 110 -8.02 -5.89 -6.24
CA ASP A 110 -7.23 -4.67 -6.19
C ASP A 110 -8.09 -3.49 -5.75
N ALA A 111 -7.54 -2.67 -4.85
CA ALA A 111 -8.17 -1.41 -4.49
C ALA A 111 -8.18 -0.45 -5.69
N ALA A 112 -9.30 0.21 -5.93
CA ALA A 112 -9.49 1.13 -7.05
C ALA A 112 -10.19 2.42 -6.61
N ARG A 113 -10.10 3.44 -7.47
CA ARG A 113 -10.77 4.74 -7.31
C ARG A 113 -10.59 5.32 -5.91
N VAL A 114 -9.36 5.23 -5.40
CA VAL A 114 -8.98 5.65 -4.05
C VAL A 114 -8.97 7.18 -3.98
N ASP A 115 -9.64 7.71 -2.97
CA ASP A 115 -9.87 9.13 -2.76
C ASP A 115 -9.46 9.55 -1.34
N PHE A 116 -9.26 10.86 -1.16
CA PHE A 116 -9.01 11.48 0.14
C PHE A 116 -9.94 12.69 0.26
N GLU A 117 -10.95 12.55 1.12
CA GLU A 117 -12.08 13.47 1.19
C GLU A 117 -12.58 13.71 2.61
N GLN A 118 -13.34 14.78 2.79
CA GLN A 118 -14.05 15.05 4.05
C GLN A 118 -15.38 14.32 4.01
N TYR A 119 -15.53 13.33 4.89
CA TYR A 119 -16.74 12.52 5.01
C TYR A 119 -17.38 12.80 6.38
N HIS A 120 -18.71 12.99 6.38
CA HIS A 120 -19.54 13.26 7.55
C HIS A 120 -20.70 12.28 7.60
#